data_AF-A0A971FT67-F1
#
_entry.id   AF-A0A971FT67-F1
#
_cell.length_a   1.000
_cell.length_b   1.000
_cell.length_c   1.000
_cell.angle_alpha   90.00
_cell.angle_beta   90.00
_cell.angle_gamma   90.00
#
_symmetry.space_group_name_H-M   'P 1'
#
loop_
_entity.id
_entity.type
_entity.pdbx_description
1 polymer ?
#
loop_
_entity_poly.entity_id
_entity_poly.type
_entity_poly.pdbx_seq_one_letter_code
_entity_poly.pdbx_strand_id
1 'polypeptide(L)'
;MNEKDSFLSIINAIKENYSLEYVGCRNEVFEQNIAIVDSRMEEVLSTAVLAQSSYYGACDSDVKDVCNKMIELNPINVKNPQMFYPAKFKDFLFDSFAGMTASSIWNGRKRLTGGYIDVSRNGEMLYYRAMSDDIFGNYLFENTYFDRPDRGACKDFAVAQAKAYLENRELTEDEVNALIYKNGVSGTKKAKKGDFGYVYKRNNDYFIDLNFQIRFR
;
A
#
# COMPACT_ATOMS: atom_id res chain seq x y z
N MET A 1 -3.96 23.70 6.44
CA MET A 1 -2.95 22.93 5.71
C MET A 1 -3.57 21.59 5.34
N ASN A 2 -3.58 21.25 4.04
CA ASN A 2 -4.03 19.94 3.58
C ASN A 2 -3.05 18.87 4.10
N GLU A 3 -3.53 17.72 4.58
CA GLU A 3 -2.67 16.64 5.11
C GLU A 3 -1.66 16.11 4.07
N LYS A 4 -1.99 16.26 2.79
CA LYS A 4 -1.13 15.90 1.64
C LYS A 4 0.15 16.75 1.59
N ASP A 5 0.04 18.04 1.90
CA ASP A 5 1.18 18.95 1.95
C ASP A 5 2.06 18.64 3.17
N SER A 6 1.46 18.25 4.31
CA SER A 6 2.24 17.98 5.51
C SER A 6 3.16 16.77 5.43
N PHE A 7 2.75 15.67 4.79
CA PHE A 7 3.59 14.46 4.70
C PHE A 7 4.77 14.65 3.75
N LEU A 8 4.52 15.20 2.55
CA LEU A 8 5.61 15.49 1.60
C LEU A 8 6.59 16.52 2.17
N SER A 9 6.10 17.52 2.92
CA SER A 9 6.98 18.43 3.65
C SER A 9 7.83 17.72 4.71
N ILE A 10 7.29 16.73 5.44
CA ILE A 10 8.07 15.94 6.40
C ILE A 10 9.16 15.13 5.67
N ILE A 11 8.81 14.44 4.58
CA ILE A 11 9.78 13.65 3.81
C ILE A 11 10.87 14.55 3.21
N ASN A 12 10.51 15.72 2.70
CA ASN A 12 11.48 16.71 2.21
C ASN A 12 12.40 17.22 3.33
N ALA A 13 11.85 17.55 4.50
CA ALA A 13 12.66 17.97 5.65
C ALA A 13 13.61 16.86 6.12
N ILE A 14 13.17 15.59 6.11
CA ILE A 14 14.03 14.44 6.40
C ILE A 14 15.16 14.39 5.37
N LYS A 15 14.85 14.44 4.08
CA LYS A 15 15.84 14.40 3.00
C LYS A 15 16.89 15.51 3.10
N GLU A 16 16.50 16.72 3.50
CA GLU A 16 17.39 17.86 3.60
C GLU A 16 18.32 17.80 4.83
N ASN A 17 17.92 17.11 5.90
CA ASN A 17 18.62 17.17 7.20
C ASN A 17 19.15 15.82 7.68
N TYR A 18 18.68 14.70 7.12
CA TYR A 18 18.92 13.34 7.60
C TYR A 18 19.01 12.36 6.42
N SER A 19 19.52 11.15 6.71
CA SER A 19 19.46 10.00 5.81
C SER A 19 18.60 8.90 6.43
N LEU A 20 17.81 8.23 5.59
CA LEU A 20 17.07 7.04 5.99
C LEU A 20 17.84 5.77 5.65
N GLU A 21 17.84 4.83 6.59
CA GLU A 21 18.34 3.46 6.43
C GLU A 21 17.19 2.49 6.70
N TYR A 22 17.07 1.45 5.88
CA TYR A 22 16.06 0.42 6.08
C TYR A 22 16.46 -0.49 7.26
N VAL A 23 15.57 -0.63 8.23
CA VAL A 23 15.81 -1.46 9.43
C VAL A 23 15.04 -2.78 9.39
N GLY A 24 13.84 -2.78 8.83
CA GLY A 24 12.97 -3.97 8.77
C GLY A 24 11.49 -3.59 8.71
N CYS A 25 10.63 -4.60 8.56
CA CYS A 25 9.18 -4.43 8.60
C CYS A 25 8.66 -4.37 10.05
N ARG A 26 7.70 -3.48 10.31
CA ARG A 26 7.04 -3.41 11.64
C ARG A 26 6.23 -4.68 11.97
N ASN A 27 5.75 -5.39 10.96
CA ASN A 27 4.97 -6.61 11.11
C ASN A 27 5.80 -7.82 10.64
N GLU A 28 6.18 -8.66 11.59
CA GLU A 28 6.99 -9.88 11.36
C GLU A 28 6.31 -10.88 10.41
N VAL A 29 4.97 -10.96 10.42
CA VAL A 29 4.23 -11.84 9.50
C VAL A 29 4.32 -11.31 8.07
N PHE A 30 4.23 -9.99 7.89
CA PHE A 30 4.39 -9.40 6.56
C PHE A 30 5.81 -9.62 6.03
N GLU A 31 6.81 -9.39 6.87
CA GLU A 31 8.22 -9.66 6.59
C GLU A 31 8.45 -11.10 6.10
N GLN A 32 7.95 -12.08 6.86
CA GLN A 32 8.03 -13.50 6.48
C GLN A 32 7.33 -13.79 5.16
N ASN A 33 6.16 -13.18 4.92
CA ASN A 33 5.39 -13.42 3.71
C ASN A 33 6.07 -12.85 2.46
N ILE A 34 6.61 -11.64 2.52
CA ILE A 34 7.31 -11.03 1.36
C ILE A 34 8.64 -11.71 1.08
N ALA A 35 9.31 -12.27 2.09
CA ALA A 35 10.51 -13.10 1.92
C ALA A 35 10.23 -14.40 1.14
N ILE A 36 8.99 -14.92 1.19
CA ILE A 36 8.57 -16.06 0.35
C ILE A 36 8.44 -15.65 -1.12
N VAL A 37 8.00 -14.42 -1.39
CA VAL A 37 7.93 -13.88 -2.77
C VAL A 37 9.34 -13.69 -3.32
N ASP A 38 10.20 -12.99 -2.57
CA ASP A 38 11.61 -12.86 -2.89
C ASP A 38 12.42 -12.53 -1.62
N SER A 39 13.58 -13.18 -1.45
CA SER A 39 14.47 -12.96 -0.31
C SER A 39 14.99 -11.52 -0.17
N ARG A 40 14.91 -10.69 -1.21
CA ARG A 40 15.30 -9.28 -1.22
C ARG A 40 14.10 -8.33 -1.39
N MET A 41 12.88 -8.82 -1.17
CA MET A 41 11.67 -8.04 -1.41
C MET A 41 11.54 -6.84 -0.46
N GLU A 42 12.09 -6.95 0.75
CA GLU A 42 12.10 -5.88 1.75
C GLU A 42 12.84 -4.62 1.25
N GLU A 43 14.03 -4.78 0.68
CA GLU A 43 14.81 -3.65 0.15
C GLU A 43 14.17 -3.07 -1.12
N VAL A 44 13.53 -3.93 -1.92
CA VAL A 44 12.76 -3.50 -3.09
C VAL A 44 11.57 -2.64 -2.66
N LEU A 45 10.75 -3.12 -1.74
CA LEU A 45 9.54 -2.41 -1.29
C LEU A 45 9.86 -1.15 -0.49
N SER A 46 10.84 -1.20 0.40
CA SER A 46 11.25 -0.01 1.18
C SER A 46 11.71 1.13 0.28
N THR A 47 12.53 0.83 -0.73
CA THR A 47 12.97 1.84 -1.72
C THR A 47 11.79 2.30 -2.57
N ALA A 48 10.88 1.40 -2.96
CA ALA A 48 9.70 1.75 -3.76
C ALA A 48 8.76 2.73 -3.01
N VAL A 49 8.55 2.51 -1.71
CA VAL A 49 7.77 3.41 -0.85
C VAL A 49 8.44 4.79 -0.77
N LEU A 50 9.76 4.85 -0.61
CA LEU A 50 10.51 6.11 -0.58
C LEU A 50 10.53 6.83 -1.95
N ALA A 51 10.59 6.07 -3.05
CA ALA A 51 10.45 6.60 -4.39
C ALA A 51 9.10 7.30 -4.56
N GLN A 52 8.00 6.61 -4.21
CA GLN A 52 6.65 7.18 -4.28
C GLN A 52 6.44 8.36 -3.33
N SER A 53 7.12 8.38 -2.18
CA SER A 53 7.07 9.51 -1.24
C SER A 53 7.91 10.72 -1.69
N SER A 54 8.43 10.70 -2.92
CA SER A 54 9.29 11.73 -3.52
C SER A 54 10.64 11.94 -2.81
N TYR A 55 11.06 11.01 -1.95
CA TYR A 55 12.35 11.10 -1.26
C TYR A 55 13.51 11.10 -2.28
N TYR A 56 13.41 10.25 -3.30
CA TYR A 56 14.39 10.17 -4.40
C TYR A 56 14.08 11.09 -5.60
N GLY A 57 13.27 12.14 -5.39
CA GLY A 57 12.83 13.06 -6.45
C GLY A 57 11.41 12.79 -6.91
N ALA A 58 10.91 13.60 -7.85
CA ALA A 58 9.53 13.47 -8.33
C ALA A 58 9.30 12.08 -8.96
N CYS A 59 8.17 11.46 -8.60
CA CYS A 59 7.76 10.14 -9.04
C CYS A 59 6.24 10.06 -8.96
N ASP A 60 5.60 9.61 -10.03
CA ASP A 60 4.17 9.34 -10.03
C ASP A 60 3.85 8.10 -9.20
N SER A 61 2.60 7.98 -8.75
CA SER A 61 2.19 6.88 -7.87
C SER A 61 1.98 5.56 -8.59
N ASP A 62 1.89 5.57 -9.92
CA ASP A 62 1.65 4.35 -10.68
C ASP A 62 2.77 3.34 -10.47
N VAL A 63 2.40 2.06 -10.33
CA VAL A 63 3.38 1.00 -10.06
C VAL A 63 4.49 0.99 -11.11
N LYS A 64 4.13 1.21 -12.38
CA LYS A 64 5.08 1.29 -13.48
C LYS A 64 6.09 2.43 -13.32
N ASP A 65 5.65 3.60 -12.89
CA ASP A 65 6.52 4.76 -12.70
C ASP A 65 7.43 4.60 -11.48
N VAL A 66 6.89 4.04 -10.40
CA VAL A 66 7.70 3.63 -9.23
C VAL A 66 8.72 2.57 -9.64
N CYS A 67 8.34 1.59 -10.44
CA CYS A 67 9.26 0.57 -10.95
C CYS A 67 10.34 1.16 -11.85
N ASN A 68 10.02 2.13 -12.71
CA ASN A 68 11.02 2.86 -13.50
C ASN A 68 12.02 3.57 -12.59
N LYS A 69 11.55 4.18 -11.50
CA LYS A 69 12.43 4.77 -10.48
C LYS A 69 13.33 3.73 -9.81
N MET A 70 12.81 2.54 -9.54
CA MET A 70 13.60 1.43 -8.96
C MET A 70 14.70 0.95 -9.91
N ILE A 71 14.44 0.95 -11.22
CA ILE A 71 15.45 0.64 -12.24
C ILE A 71 16.59 1.66 -12.24
N GLU A 72 16.27 2.95 -12.12
CA GLU A 72 17.26 4.03 -12.02
C GLU A 72 18.10 3.92 -10.73
N LEU A 73 17.43 3.70 -9.59
CA LEU A 73 18.08 3.66 -8.28
C LEU A 73 18.90 2.38 -8.07
N ASN A 74 18.43 1.27 -8.62
CA ASN A 74 19.01 -0.07 -8.47
C ASN A 74 19.44 -0.40 -7.02
N PRO A 75 18.54 -0.32 -6.02
CA PRO A 75 18.90 -0.33 -4.59
C PRO A 75 19.69 -1.56 -4.12
N ILE A 76 19.55 -2.70 -4.81
CA ILE A 76 20.24 -3.93 -4.46
C ILE A 76 21.34 -4.31 -5.48
N ASN A 77 21.74 -3.37 -6.34
CA ASN A 77 22.84 -3.50 -7.31
C ASN A 77 22.76 -4.76 -8.21
N VAL A 78 21.57 -5.05 -8.75
CA VAL A 78 21.41 -6.15 -9.71
C VAL A 78 22.01 -5.79 -11.07
N LYS A 79 22.48 -6.81 -11.80
CA LYS A 79 23.12 -6.63 -13.12
C LYS A 79 22.13 -6.24 -14.22
N ASN A 80 20.88 -6.67 -14.12
CA ASN A 80 19.85 -6.48 -15.15
C ASN A 80 18.60 -5.79 -14.57
N PRO A 81 18.72 -4.54 -14.08
CA PRO A 81 17.64 -3.86 -13.37
C PRO A 81 16.36 -3.73 -14.22
N GLN A 82 16.53 -3.48 -15.53
CA GLN A 82 15.45 -3.35 -16.51
C GLN A 82 14.53 -4.58 -16.60
N MET A 83 15.04 -5.78 -16.30
CA MET A 83 14.25 -7.01 -16.29
C MET A 83 13.90 -7.46 -14.88
N PHE A 84 14.82 -7.23 -13.93
CA PHE A 84 14.68 -7.68 -12.56
C PHE A 84 13.51 -6.99 -11.84
N TYR A 85 13.50 -5.65 -11.76
CA TYR A 85 12.47 -4.95 -10.98
C TYR A 85 11.06 -5.15 -11.55
N PRO A 86 10.81 -5.07 -12.88
CA PRO A 86 9.48 -5.38 -13.40
C PRO A 86 9.01 -6.79 -13.07
N ALA A 87 9.89 -7.79 -13.11
CA ALA A 87 9.54 -9.15 -12.72
C ALA A 87 9.17 -9.24 -11.23
N LYS A 88 9.98 -8.64 -10.34
CA LYS A 88 9.73 -8.65 -8.89
C LYS A 88 8.42 -7.94 -8.51
N PHE A 89 8.12 -6.81 -9.14
CA PHE A 89 6.84 -6.13 -8.92
C PHE A 89 5.65 -6.97 -9.38
N LYS A 90 5.75 -7.63 -10.55
CA LYS A 90 4.69 -8.53 -11.03
C LYS A 90 4.50 -9.73 -10.10
N ASP A 91 5.57 -10.36 -9.64
CA ASP A 91 5.53 -11.46 -8.67
C ASP A 91 4.79 -11.01 -7.38
N PHE A 92 5.21 -9.88 -6.80
CA PHE A 92 4.61 -9.33 -5.59
C PHE A 92 3.11 -9.01 -5.75
N LEU A 93 2.72 -8.38 -6.86
CA LEU A 93 1.33 -8.04 -7.14
C LEU A 93 0.49 -9.29 -7.34
N PHE A 94 1.00 -10.26 -8.10
CA PHE A 94 0.31 -11.51 -8.36
C PHE A 94 0.10 -12.30 -7.08
N ASP A 95 1.13 -12.43 -6.23
CA ASP A 95 1.04 -13.16 -4.98
C ASP A 95 0.10 -12.46 -3.97
N SER A 96 0.15 -11.12 -3.92
CA SER A 96 -0.82 -10.30 -3.16
C SER A 96 -2.25 -10.57 -3.63
N PHE A 97 -2.48 -10.61 -4.94
CA PHE A 97 -3.79 -10.91 -5.51
C PHE A 97 -4.22 -12.37 -5.25
N ALA A 98 -3.28 -13.31 -5.31
CA ALA A 98 -3.51 -14.74 -5.16
C ALA A 98 -3.56 -15.20 -3.69
N GLY A 99 -3.70 -14.28 -2.73
CA GLY A 99 -4.02 -14.58 -1.34
C GLY A 99 -2.87 -14.44 -0.34
N MET A 100 -1.73 -13.84 -0.72
CA MET A 100 -0.79 -13.30 0.26
C MET A 100 -1.44 -12.12 0.99
N THR A 101 -1.29 -12.05 2.31
CA THR A 101 -1.83 -10.95 3.13
C THR A 101 -0.75 -10.39 4.05
N ALA A 102 -0.95 -9.18 4.56
CA ALA A 102 0.01 -8.56 5.49
C ALA A 102 -0.10 -9.06 6.95
N SER A 103 -1.15 -9.81 7.29
CA SER A 103 -1.49 -10.12 8.69
C SER A 103 -1.58 -11.61 9.01
N SER A 104 -1.65 -12.48 8.01
CA SER A 104 -1.75 -13.93 8.20
C SER A 104 -0.61 -14.65 7.52
N ILE A 105 -0.02 -15.64 8.21
CA ILE A 105 1.07 -16.46 7.67
C ILE A 105 0.64 -17.04 6.33
N TRP A 106 1.46 -16.80 5.33
CA TRP A 106 1.30 -17.31 3.98
C TRP A 106 2.43 -18.30 3.70
N ASN A 107 2.12 -19.35 2.94
CA ASN A 107 3.05 -20.44 2.67
C ASN A 107 3.40 -20.54 1.18
N GLY A 108 3.19 -19.47 0.41
CA GLY A 108 3.38 -19.46 -1.04
C GLY A 108 2.21 -20.05 -1.84
N ARG A 109 1.20 -20.64 -1.20
CA ARG A 109 0.08 -21.25 -1.92
C ARG A 109 -0.84 -20.17 -2.51
N LYS A 110 -0.80 -20.04 -3.83
CA LYS A 110 -1.71 -19.24 -4.64
C LYS A 110 -3.14 -19.82 -4.56
N ARG A 111 -4.08 -19.06 -3.99
CA ARG A 111 -5.50 -19.43 -3.79
C ARG A 111 -6.37 -18.84 -4.91
N LEU A 112 -6.25 -19.40 -6.13
CA LEU A 112 -7.10 -19.05 -7.26
C LEU A 112 -8.08 -20.20 -7.55
N THR A 113 -9.21 -20.24 -6.85
CA THR A 113 -10.31 -21.17 -7.17
C THR A 113 -11.19 -20.57 -8.27
N GLY A 114 -11.01 -21.02 -9.51
CA GLY A 114 -11.96 -20.75 -10.62
C GLY A 114 -11.52 -19.75 -11.70
N GLY A 115 -10.30 -19.20 -11.61
CA GLY A 115 -9.85 -18.10 -12.49
C GLY A 115 -10.40 -16.74 -12.04
N TYR A 116 -9.89 -15.65 -12.60
CA TYR A 116 -10.40 -14.29 -12.37
C TYR A 116 -11.26 -13.86 -13.56
N ILE A 117 -12.37 -13.16 -13.29
CA ILE A 117 -13.27 -12.63 -14.31
C ILE A 117 -13.00 -11.13 -14.37
N ASP A 118 -12.45 -10.66 -15.49
CA ASP A 118 -12.38 -9.23 -15.79
C ASP A 118 -13.57 -8.85 -16.68
N VAL A 119 -14.31 -7.82 -16.28
CA VAL A 119 -15.51 -7.36 -16.98
C VAL A 119 -15.25 -5.92 -17.40
N SER A 120 -15.35 -5.64 -18.69
CA SER A 120 -15.23 -4.27 -19.18
C SER A 120 -16.33 -3.39 -18.57
N ARG A 121 -16.14 -2.07 -18.57
CA ARG A 121 -17.20 -1.11 -18.18
C ARG A 121 -18.50 -1.29 -18.98
N ASN A 122 -18.43 -1.96 -20.13
CA ASN A 122 -19.58 -2.21 -21.00
C ASN A 122 -20.24 -3.57 -20.74
N GLY A 123 -19.83 -4.30 -19.70
CA GLY A 123 -20.39 -5.61 -19.36
C GLY A 123 -19.88 -6.75 -20.23
N GLU A 124 -18.90 -6.51 -21.11
CA GLU A 124 -18.26 -7.58 -21.86
C GLU A 124 -17.33 -8.36 -20.93
N MET A 125 -17.56 -9.67 -20.83
CA MET A 125 -16.61 -10.57 -20.18
C MET A 125 -15.34 -10.59 -21.02
N LEU A 126 -14.29 -9.95 -20.52
CA LEU A 126 -13.05 -9.82 -21.27
C LEU A 126 -12.31 -11.17 -21.29
N TYR A 127 -12.40 -11.99 -20.23
CA TYR A 127 -11.66 -13.26 -20.17
C TYR A 127 -12.32 -14.34 -19.31
N TYR A 128 -12.34 -15.58 -19.83
CA TYR A 128 -12.47 -16.82 -19.08
C TYR A 128 -11.28 -17.69 -19.44
N ARG A 129 -10.71 -18.39 -18.44
CA ARG A 129 -9.66 -19.43 -18.54
C ARG A 129 -8.21 -18.93 -18.43
N ALA A 130 -7.56 -19.35 -17.34
CA ALA A 130 -6.12 -19.62 -17.21
C ALA A 130 -5.20 -18.89 -18.21
N MET A 131 -5.09 -17.57 -18.10
CA MET A 131 -3.97 -16.89 -18.74
C MET A 131 -2.70 -17.26 -17.99
N SER A 132 -1.55 -17.27 -18.69
CA SER A 132 -0.26 -17.40 -18.04
C SER A 132 -0.14 -16.32 -16.95
N ASP A 133 0.47 -16.68 -15.82
CA ASP A 133 0.79 -15.77 -14.71
C ASP A 133 1.41 -14.45 -15.22
N ASP A 134 2.12 -14.50 -16.36
CA ASP A 134 2.70 -13.35 -17.07
C ASP A 134 1.65 -12.32 -17.58
N ILE A 135 0.61 -12.73 -18.29
CA ILE A 135 -0.35 -11.75 -18.86
C ILE A 135 -1.13 -11.06 -17.75
N PHE A 136 -1.53 -11.81 -16.72
CA PHE A 136 -2.21 -11.21 -15.57
C PHE A 136 -1.28 -10.33 -14.75
N GLY A 137 -0.03 -10.78 -14.52
CA GLY A 137 0.99 -9.97 -13.87
C GLY A 137 1.21 -8.64 -14.60
N ASN A 138 1.24 -8.65 -15.94
CA ASN A 138 1.30 -7.44 -16.77
C ASN A 138 0.07 -6.55 -16.57
N TYR A 139 -1.13 -7.12 -16.54
CA TYR A 139 -2.35 -6.36 -16.27
C TYR A 139 -2.30 -5.67 -14.90
N LEU A 140 -1.94 -6.39 -13.83
CA LEU A 140 -1.79 -5.82 -12.50
C LEU A 140 -0.76 -4.68 -12.50
N PHE A 141 0.39 -4.90 -13.12
CA PHE A 141 1.48 -3.93 -13.18
C PHE A 141 1.10 -2.62 -13.88
N GLU A 142 0.30 -2.68 -14.96
CA GLU A 142 -0.11 -1.50 -15.74
C GLU A 142 -1.33 -0.78 -15.12
N ASN A 143 -2.15 -1.46 -14.31
CA ASN A 143 -3.43 -0.94 -13.81
C ASN A 143 -3.47 -0.69 -12.30
N THR A 144 -2.32 -0.73 -11.61
CA THR A 144 -2.23 -0.46 -10.18
C THR A 144 -1.33 0.73 -9.85
N TYR A 145 -1.58 1.34 -8.69
CA TYR A 145 -0.81 2.46 -8.18
C TYR A 145 -0.64 2.37 -6.66
N PHE A 146 0.47 2.94 -6.17
CA PHE A 146 0.76 3.14 -4.76
C PHE A 146 -0.13 4.26 -4.21
N ASP A 147 -1.12 3.86 -3.43
CA ASP A 147 -1.94 4.78 -2.66
C ASP A 147 -1.34 4.99 -1.27
N ARG A 148 -1.60 6.16 -0.72
CA ARG A 148 -1.24 6.47 0.65
C ARG A 148 -2.43 6.08 1.53
N PRO A 149 -2.23 5.35 2.64
CA PRO A 149 -3.33 5.01 3.54
C PRO A 149 -3.93 6.28 4.16
N ASP A 150 -4.92 6.83 3.47
CA ASP A 150 -5.82 7.79 4.04
C ASP A 150 -6.55 7.11 5.20
N ARG A 151 -6.88 7.86 6.25
CA ARG A 151 -8.02 7.44 7.06
C ARG A 151 -9.22 7.55 6.13
N GLY A 152 -9.49 6.50 5.35
CA GLY A 152 -10.82 6.25 4.83
C GLY A 152 -11.75 6.56 5.99
N ALA A 153 -12.74 7.43 5.75
CA ALA A 153 -13.58 8.04 6.78
C ALA A 153 -14.46 7.02 7.54
N CYS A 154 -14.04 5.76 7.60
CA CYS A 154 -14.80 4.64 8.04
C CYS A 154 -13.99 3.62 8.84
N LYS A 155 -12.77 3.86 9.36
CA LYS A 155 -12.25 2.89 10.36
C LYS A 155 -13.09 2.94 11.63
N ASP A 156 -13.20 4.12 12.24
CA ASP A 156 -13.99 4.30 13.46
C ASP A 156 -15.48 4.04 13.20
N PHE A 157 -15.99 4.45 12.03
CA PHE A 157 -17.37 4.17 11.63
C PHE A 157 -17.62 2.71 11.21
N ALA A 158 -16.70 2.01 10.53
CA ALA A 158 -16.84 0.57 10.26
C ALA A 158 -16.66 -0.26 11.54
N VAL A 159 -15.78 0.14 12.46
CA VAL A 159 -15.66 -0.48 13.78
C VAL A 159 -16.94 -0.24 14.58
N ALA A 160 -17.51 0.96 14.56
CA ALA A 160 -18.79 1.25 15.20
C ALA A 160 -19.94 0.47 14.56
N GLN A 161 -19.99 0.36 13.23
CA GLN A 161 -20.99 -0.46 12.52
C GLN A 161 -20.84 -1.95 12.86
N ALA A 162 -19.60 -2.47 12.89
CA ALA A 162 -19.35 -3.86 13.23
C ALA A 162 -19.77 -4.17 14.68
N LYS A 163 -19.51 -3.26 15.63
CA LYS A 163 -19.97 -3.40 17.01
C LYS A 163 -21.49 -3.32 17.12
N ALA A 164 -22.11 -2.34 16.46
CA ALA A 164 -23.56 -2.19 16.44
C ALA A 164 -24.25 -3.44 15.87
N TYR A 165 -23.70 -4.00 14.79
CA TYR A 165 -24.15 -5.26 14.20
C TYR A 165 -24.05 -6.44 15.18
N LEU A 166 -22.91 -6.60 15.88
CA LEU A 166 -22.75 -7.64 16.91
C LEU A 166 -23.70 -7.47 18.10
N GLU A 167 -24.14 -6.24 18.37
CA GLU A 167 -25.11 -5.88 19.40
C GLU A 167 -26.56 -5.92 18.90
N ASN A 168 -26.82 -6.32 17.65
CA ASN A 168 -28.15 -6.26 17.00
C ASN A 168 -28.81 -4.87 17.08
N ARG A 169 -28.01 -3.81 16.91
CA ARG A 169 -28.48 -2.42 16.86
C ARG A 169 -27.99 -1.71 15.61
N GLU A 170 -28.68 -0.64 15.24
CA GLU A 170 -28.21 0.32 14.23
C GLU A 170 -27.55 1.53 14.90
N LEU A 171 -26.63 2.18 14.20
CA LEU A 171 -26.03 3.45 14.65
C LEU A 171 -27.01 4.59 14.42
N THR A 172 -27.17 5.47 15.40
CA THR A 172 -27.99 6.68 15.24
C THR A 172 -27.30 7.70 14.35
N GLU A 173 -28.07 8.61 13.76
CA GLU A 173 -27.55 9.70 12.92
C GLU A 173 -26.53 10.57 13.69
N ASP A 174 -26.76 10.78 14.99
CA ASP A 174 -25.84 11.52 15.88
C ASP A 174 -24.53 10.75 16.13
N GLU A 175 -24.58 9.42 16.32
CA GLU A 175 -23.39 8.58 16.44
C GLU A 175 -22.56 8.62 15.15
N VAL A 176 -23.23 8.52 14.00
CA VAL A 176 -22.59 8.62 12.68
C VAL A 176 -21.97 10.00 12.49
N ASN A 177 -22.69 11.07 12.82
CA ASN A 177 -22.22 12.44 12.66
C ASN A 177 -21.04 12.76 13.59
N ALA A 178 -21.05 12.25 14.82
CA ALA A 178 -19.94 12.36 15.77
C ALA A 178 -18.65 11.68 15.26
N LEU A 179 -18.77 10.61 14.48
CA LEU A 179 -17.62 9.91 13.90
C LEU A 179 -17.05 10.63 12.67
N ILE A 180 -17.91 11.26 11.86
CA ILE A 180 -17.54 11.83 10.56
C ILE A 180 -17.16 13.32 10.65
N TYR A 181 -17.85 14.10 11.49
CA TYR A 181 -17.77 15.57 11.48
C TYR A 181 -17.09 16.14 12.72
N LYS A 182 -16.34 17.24 12.54
CA LYS A 182 -15.48 17.83 13.59
C LYS A 182 -16.26 18.30 14.81
N ASN A 183 -17.52 18.70 14.62
CA ASN A 183 -18.42 19.18 15.66
C ASN A 183 -19.62 18.23 15.92
N GLY A 184 -19.59 17.01 15.38
CA GLY A 184 -20.69 16.05 15.52
C GLY A 184 -21.99 16.40 14.79
N VAL A 185 -21.97 17.43 13.94
CA VAL A 185 -23.09 17.84 13.08
C VAL A 185 -22.57 17.92 11.64
N SER A 186 -23.41 17.52 10.67
CA SER A 186 -23.07 17.56 9.24
C SER A 186 -22.45 18.91 8.84
N GLY A 187 -21.28 18.86 8.21
CA GLY A 187 -20.47 20.05 7.90
C GLY A 187 -19.01 19.72 7.65
N THR A 188 -18.08 20.42 8.32
CA THR A 188 -16.64 20.18 8.18
C THR A 188 -16.27 18.79 8.72
N LYS A 189 -15.85 17.89 7.83
CA LYS A 189 -15.35 16.56 8.21
C LYS A 189 -14.13 16.70 9.11
N LYS A 190 -13.96 15.75 10.06
CA LYS A 190 -12.71 15.66 10.83
C LYS A 190 -11.54 15.54 9.86
N ALA A 191 -10.44 16.23 10.16
CA ALA A 191 -9.19 16.09 9.40
C ALA A 191 -8.77 14.62 9.44
N LYS A 192 -8.53 14.03 8.27
CA LYS A 192 -8.24 12.61 8.15
C LYS A 192 -6.77 12.41 8.47
N LYS A 193 -6.42 12.34 9.76
CA LYS A 193 -5.05 12.03 10.18
C LYS A 193 -4.65 10.72 9.51
N GLY A 194 -3.93 10.78 8.40
CA GLY A 194 -3.58 9.60 7.63
C GLY A 194 -2.67 8.73 8.46
N ASP A 195 -2.87 7.43 8.35
CA ASP A 195 -2.03 6.42 8.98
C ASP A 195 -0.83 6.15 8.05
N PHE A 196 -0.23 7.22 7.53
CA PHE A 196 0.82 7.16 6.51
C PHE A 196 2.16 6.74 7.11
N GLY A 197 2.40 7.13 8.35
CA GLY A 197 3.62 6.81 9.05
C GLY A 197 3.76 7.52 10.38
N TYR A 198 4.66 6.99 11.20
CA TYR A 198 4.91 7.47 12.55
C TYR A 198 6.41 7.64 12.76
N VAL A 199 6.81 8.85 13.18
CA VAL A 199 8.17 9.09 13.67
C VAL A 199 8.18 8.87 15.18
N TYR A 200 9.14 8.08 15.66
CA TYR A 200 9.30 7.80 17.08
C TYR A 200 10.79 7.71 17.44
N LYS A 201 11.09 7.90 18.73
CA LYS A 201 12.45 7.77 19.26
C LYS A 201 12.52 6.50 20.11
N ARG A 202 13.55 5.68 19.89
CA ARG A 202 13.87 4.53 20.73
C ARG A 202 15.33 4.64 21.13
N ASN A 203 15.60 4.65 22.44
CA ASN A 203 16.92 4.98 22.98
C ASN A 203 17.39 6.37 22.50
N ASN A 204 18.50 6.44 21.75
CA ASN A 204 19.04 7.67 21.19
C ASN A 204 18.74 7.85 19.69
N ASP A 205 18.08 6.89 19.05
CA ASP A 205 17.86 6.88 17.60
C ASP A 205 16.41 7.22 17.25
N TYR A 206 16.23 7.86 16.09
CA TYR A 206 14.92 8.16 15.52
C TYR A 206 14.57 7.11 14.46
N PHE A 207 13.32 6.68 14.48
CA PHE A 207 12.74 5.71 13.56
C PHE A 207 11.52 6.32 12.89
N ILE A 208 11.26 5.88 11.66
CA ILE A 208 10.03 6.20 10.94
C ILE A 208 9.43 4.91 10.40
N ASP A 209 8.18 4.64 10.78
CA ASP A 209 7.39 3.60 10.10
C ASP A 209 6.60 4.27 8.98
N LEU A 210 6.58 3.64 7.80
CA LEU A 210 5.78 4.09 6.67
C LEU A 210 4.81 2.98 6.26
N ASN A 211 3.55 3.31 6.14
CA ASN A 211 2.51 2.42 5.62
C ASN A 211 2.23 2.77 4.16
N PHE A 212 1.95 1.76 3.36
CA PHE A 212 1.58 1.91 1.96
C PHE A 212 0.41 1.00 1.59
N GLN A 213 -0.26 1.32 0.49
CA GLN A 213 -1.27 0.47 -0.13
C GLN A 213 -1.04 0.45 -1.64
N ILE A 214 -1.44 -0.65 -2.30
CA ILE A 214 -1.51 -0.70 -3.75
C ILE A 214 -2.97 -0.97 -4.14
N ARG A 215 -3.50 -0.17 -5.08
CA ARG A 215 -4.90 -0.24 -5.51
C ARG A 215 -4.98 -0.25 -7.03
N PHE A 216 -6.08 -0.80 -7.55
CA PHE A 216 -6.44 -0.62 -8.96
C PHE A 216 -6.84 0.83 -9.24
N ARG A 217 -6.52 1.31 -10.43
CA ARG A 217 -6.97 2.62 -10.94
C ARG A 217 -8.48 2.70 -11.12
#